data_AF-A0A917JQT5-F1
#
_entry.id   AF-A0A917JQT5-F1
#
_cell.length_a   1.000
_cell.length_b   1.000
_cell.length_c   1.000
_cell.angle_alpha   90.00
_cell.angle_beta   90.00
_cell.angle_gamma   90.00
#
_symmetry.space_group_name_H-M   'P 1'
#
loop_
_entity.id
_entity.type
_entity.pdbx_description
1 polymer ?
#
loop_
_entity_poly.entity_id
_entity_poly.type
_entity_poly.pdbx_seq_one_letter_code
_entity_poly.pdbx_strand_id
1 'polypeptide(L)'
;MNDKWVKFHTAHTPLDVKINTGESNIVADWQRLNWDNAFINGQPIRELMEMKGIHQETLTEGQLRSFFSDTILWDLPEENKPQAVNYLMTSFHQGGLLHPVSASMYHVFNGSGIGPSAKAEDNDKQVNILTTPTGFKIQEIYTVKKFTLDPNAEDDLLEKYDNGRIEPDKGNDFCVKAQATLNVSFKEGKERIDMTSAHISYGNDHIQSIADKRGWFTKFVDYMKNLFNANTAKDLSIKDDDKLTKEHKSGMKDEQEDKDAITHRMGS
;
A
#
# COMPACT_ATOMS: atom_id res chain seq x y z
N MET A 1 24.53 -3.45 3.70
CA MET A 1 23.08 -3.17 3.85
C MET A 1 22.74 -2.15 2.77
N ASN A 2 21.89 -2.53 1.80
CA ASN A 2 21.52 -1.68 0.69
C ASN A 2 20.14 -1.10 0.96
N ASP A 3 20.06 0.20 1.23
CA ASP A 3 18.82 0.95 1.12
C ASP A 3 18.27 0.74 -0.30
N LYS A 4 17.21 -0.05 -0.47
CA LYS A 4 16.58 -0.23 -1.78
C LYS A 4 15.66 0.94 -2.06
N TRP A 5 16.28 2.06 -2.41
CA TRP A 5 15.59 3.16 -3.04
C TRP A 5 14.99 2.70 -4.37
N VAL A 6 13.68 2.80 -4.51
CA VAL A 6 13.00 2.51 -5.77
C VAL A 6 13.06 3.77 -6.62
N LYS A 7 13.67 3.66 -7.81
CA LYS A 7 13.77 4.78 -8.76
C LYS A 7 12.45 4.92 -9.51
N PHE A 8 11.89 6.13 -9.52
CA PHE A 8 10.74 6.48 -10.34
C PHE A 8 11.07 7.63 -11.30
N HIS A 9 10.32 7.73 -12.40
CA HIS A 9 10.51 8.77 -13.41
C HIS A 9 9.81 10.10 -13.08
N THR A 10 8.99 10.19 -12.04
CA THR A 10 8.33 11.46 -11.67
C THR A 10 7.68 11.36 -10.29
N ALA A 11 7.66 12.48 -9.56
CA ALA A 11 6.87 12.67 -8.33
C ALA A 11 5.46 13.23 -8.59
N HIS A 12 5.16 13.64 -9.84
CA HIS A 12 3.79 13.91 -10.26
C HIS A 12 3.02 12.61 -10.47
N THR A 13 1.83 12.52 -9.89
CA THR A 13 0.89 11.43 -10.14
C THR A 13 -0.40 11.98 -10.77
N PRO A 14 -0.92 11.37 -11.86
CA PRO A 14 -2.29 11.63 -12.32
C PRO A 14 -3.34 10.93 -11.44
N LEU A 15 -2.92 10.16 -10.44
CA LEU A 15 -3.80 9.38 -9.58
C LEU A 15 -4.50 10.30 -8.58
N ASP A 16 -5.79 10.52 -8.79
CA ASP A 16 -6.67 11.07 -7.76
C ASP A 16 -7.02 9.92 -6.80
N VAL A 17 -6.33 9.88 -5.65
CA VAL A 17 -6.54 8.86 -4.63
C VAL A 17 -7.77 9.26 -3.81
N LYS A 18 -8.94 8.78 -4.24
CA LYS A 18 -10.17 8.88 -3.46
C LYS A 18 -10.35 7.62 -2.62
N ILE A 19 -10.26 7.78 -1.30
CA ILE A 19 -10.51 6.67 -0.39
C ILE A 19 -12.01 6.38 -0.38
N ASN A 20 -12.37 5.18 -0.81
CA ASN A 20 -13.73 4.68 -0.65
C ASN A 20 -13.95 4.28 0.82
N THR A 21 -15.01 4.80 1.42
CA THR A 21 -15.45 4.47 2.79
C THR A 21 -16.90 3.97 2.82
N GLY A 22 -17.42 3.49 1.68
CA GLY A 22 -18.80 3.02 1.52
C GLY A 22 -19.06 1.63 2.09
N GLU A 23 -20.25 1.09 1.82
CA GLU A 23 -20.62 -0.28 2.20
C GLU A 23 -19.68 -1.30 1.54
N SER A 24 -18.70 -1.78 2.29
CA SER A 24 -17.82 -2.87 1.89
C SER A 24 -18.00 -4.04 2.86
N ASN A 25 -17.96 -5.26 2.33
CA ASN A 25 -17.80 -6.43 3.19
C ASN A 25 -16.31 -6.61 3.46
N ILE A 26 -15.79 -5.83 4.40
CA ILE A 26 -14.35 -5.78 4.69
C ILE A 26 -13.79 -7.15 5.05
N VAL A 27 -14.56 -8.00 5.75
CA VAL A 27 -14.16 -9.37 6.06
C VAL A 27 -13.96 -10.14 4.77
N ALA A 28 -14.94 -10.11 3.84
CA ALA A 28 -14.81 -10.80 2.56
C ALA A 28 -13.65 -10.25 1.70
N ASP A 29 -13.41 -8.94 1.76
CA ASP A 29 -12.26 -8.32 1.07
C ASP A 29 -10.93 -8.83 1.63
N TRP A 30 -10.79 -8.90 2.96
CA TRP A 30 -9.62 -9.44 3.66
C TRP A 30 -9.43 -10.95 3.40
N GLN A 31 -10.53 -11.69 3.26
CA GLN A 31 -10.52 -13.10 2.89
C GLN A 31 -10.05 -13.34 1.46
N ARG A 32 -10.28 -12.39 0.54
CA ARG A 32 -9.87 -12.50 -0.87
C ARG A 32 -8.48 -11.93 -1.17
N LEU A 33 -7.91 -11.16 -0.26
CA LEU A 33 -6.62 -10.51 -0.46
C LEU A 33 -5.49 -11.54 -0.52
N ASN A 34 -4.60 -11.38 -1.49
CA ASN A 34 -3.33 -12.08 -1.45
C ASN A 34 -2.35 -11.28 -0.58
N TRP A 35 -2.03 -11.82 0.59
CA TRP A 35 -1.13 -11.21 1.56
C TRP A 35 0.35 -11.58 1.38
N ASP A 36 0.72 -12.35 0.34
CA ASP A 36 2.11 -12.80 0.11
C ASP A 36 3.11 -11.63 0.02
N ASN A 37 2.67 -10.46 -0.44
CA ASN A 37 3.48 -9.25 -0.60
C ASN A 37 2.98 -8.08 0.27
N ALA A 38 2.44 -8.37 1.44
CA ALA A 38 1.94 -7.35 2.35
C ALA A 38 2.61 -7.41 3.72
N PHE A 39 3.05 -6.25 4.23
CA PHE A 39 3.89 -6.16 5.41
C PHE A 39 3.39 -5.09 6.39
N ILE A 40 3.48 -5.37 7.70
CA ILE A 40 3.35 -4.39 8.78
C ILE A 40 4.67 -4.34 9.53
N ASN A 41 5.29 -3.15 9.62
CA ASN A 41 6.60 -2.95 10.25
C ASN A 41 7.69 -3.92 9.72
N GLY A 42 7.61 -4.24 8.42
CA GLY A 42 8.51 -5.18 7.74
C GLY A 42 8.24 -6.66 8.01
N GLN A 43 7.17 -7.02 8.73
CA GLN A 43 6.75 -8.41 8.96
C GLN A 43 5.58 -8.78 8.05
N PRO A 44 5.56 -9.97 7.45
CA PRO A 44 4.44 -10.42 6.62
C PRO A 44 3.11 -10.43 7.39
N ILE A 45 2.05 -9.86 6.80
CA ILE A 45 0.72 -9.81 7.44
C ILE A 45 0.20 -11.21 7.75
N ARG A 46 0.42 -12.18 6.85
CA ARG A 46 -0.01 -13.57 7.06
C ARG A 46 0.60 -14.16 8.33
N GLU A 47 1.91 -13.99 8.54
CA GLU A 47 2.59 -14.48 9.74
C GLU A 47 2.04 -13.81 11.01
N LEU A 48 1.79 -12.49 10.96
CA LEU A 48 1.20 -11.75 12.10
C LEU A 48 -0.21 -12.24 12.45
N MET A 49 -1.03 -12.57 11.45
CA MET A 49 -2.36 -13.14 11.66
C MET A 49 -2.27 -14.54 12.25
N GLU A 50 -1.39 -15.39 11.72
CA GLU A 50 -1.17 -16.76 12.21
C GLU A 50 -0.67 -16.79 13.67
N MET A 51 0.25 -15.90 14.03
CA MET A 51 0.73 -15.75 15.41
C MET A 51 -0.39 -15.42 16.41
N LYS A 52 -1.48 -14.81 15.94
CA LYS A 52 -2.68 -14.49 16.72
C LYS A 52 -3.79 -15.55 16.60
N GLY A 53 -3.53 -16.67 15.93
CA GLY A 53 -4.51 -17.72 15.67
C GLY A 53 -5.63 -17.27 14.73
N ILE A 54 -5.36 -16.27 13.88
CA ILE A 54 -6.32 -15.76 12.90
C ILE A 54 -6.01 -16.40 11.56
N HIS A 55 -6.94 -17.21 11.07
CA HIS A 55 -6.86 -17.82 9.74
C HIS A 55 -7.72 -17.05 8.75
N GLN A 56 -7.20 -16.85 7.55
CA GLN A 56 -7.86 -16.07 6.51
C GLN A 56 -9.22 -16.68 6.15
N GLU A 57 -9.35 -18.00 6.02
CA GLU A 57 -10.60 -18.65 5.58
C GLU A 57 -11.73 -18.54 6.62
N THR A 58 -11.36 -18.41 7.90
CA THR A 58 -12.31 -18.35 9.03
C THR A 58 -12.36 -16.95 9.66
N LEU A 59 -11.83 -15.93 8.99
CA LEU A 59 -11.76 -14.57 9.50
C LEU A 59 -13.15 -14.05 9.86
N THR A 60 -13.30 -13.54 11.08
CA THR A 60 -14.52 -12.88 11.58
C THR A 60 -14.30 -11.38 11.76
N GLU A 61 -15.41 -10.63 11.84
CA GLU A 61 -15.34 -9.19 12.14
C GLU A 61 -14.62 -8.91 13.47
N GLY A 62 -14.90 -9.70 14.51
CA GLY A 62 -14.26 -9.56 15.82
C GLY A 62 -12.74 -9.76 15.76
N GLN A 63 -12.28 -10.82 15.07
CA GLN A 63 -10.85 -11.07 14.86
C GLN A 63 -10.19 -9.93 14.09
N LEU A 64 -10.85 -9.41 13.06
CA LEU A 64 -10.29 -8.32 12.26
C LEU A 64 -10.17 -7.01 13.05
N ARG A 65 -11.18 -6.68 13.87
CA ARG A 65 -11.15 -5.53 14.78
C ARG A 65 -10.00 -5.64 15.79
N SER A 66 -9.85 -6.81 16.42
CA SER A 66 -8.72 -7.07 17.32
C SER A 66 -7.38 -6.97 16.59
N PHE A 67 -7.28 -7.52 15.38
CA PHE A 67 -6.06 -7.42 14.58
C PHE A 67 -5.69 -5.96 14.28
N PHE A 68 -6.66 -5.12 13.88
CA PHE A 68 -6.44 -3.69 13.66
C PHE A 68 -5.98 -2.97 14.92
N SER A 69 -6.69 -3.17 16.03
CA SER A 69 -6.37 -2.58 17.33
C SER A 69 -4.96 -2.95 17.81
N ASP A 70 -4.63 -4.24 17.75
CA ASP A 70 -3.46 -4.80 18.43
C ASP A 70 -2.21 -4.84 17.55
N THR A 71 -2.36 -4.66 16.23
CA THR A 71 -1.26 -4.81 15.27
C THR A 71 -1.02 -3.53 14.49
N ILE A 72 -2.06 -2.94 13.90
CA ILE A 72 -1.91 -1.73 13.07
C ILE A 72 -1.89 -0.47 13.95
N LEU A 73 -2.71 -0.47 15.00
CA LEU A 73 -2.91 0.66 15.89
C LEU A 73 -2.24 0.46 17.27
N TRP A 74 -1.30 -0.48 17.39
CA TRP A 74 -0.74 -0.86 18.70
C TRP A 74 -0.14 0.33 19.47
N ASP A 75 0.51 1.25 18.75
CA ASP A 75 1.12 2.48 19.26
C ASP A 75 0.12 3.62 19.56
N LEU A 76 -1.13 3.50 19.10
CA LEU A 76 -2.13 4.56 19.25
C LEU A 76 -2.65 4.56 20.71
N PRO A 77 -2.87 5.74 21.33
CA PRO A 77 -3.48 5.81 22.65
C PRO A 77 -4.83 5.09 22.71
N GLU A 78 -5.08 4.34 23.78
CA GLU A 78 -6.25 3.47 23.95
C GLU A 78 -7.57 4.23 23.77
N GLU A 79 -7.64 5.49 24.22
CA GLU A 79 -8.81 6.35 24.08
C GLU A 79 -9.18 6.65 22.62
N ASN A 80 -8.23 6.57 21.69
CA ASN A 80 -8.44 6.83 20.26
C ASN A 80 -8.67 5.55 19.44
N LYS A 81 -8.32 4.36 19.97
CA LYS A 81 -8.43 3.08 19.24
C LYS A 81 -9.85 2.74 18.80
N PRO A 82 -10.92 2.90 19.61
CA PRO A 82 -12.26 2.49 19.18
C PRO A 82 -12.74 3.19 17.90
N GLN A 83 -12.51 4.51 17.81
CA GLN A 83 -12.85 5.29 16.63
C GLN A 83 -11.96 4.92 15.44
N ALA A 84 -10.65 4.79 15.66
CA ALA A 84 -9.71 4.41 14.62
C ALA A 84 -10.01 3.02 14.04
N VAL A 85 -10.37 2.04 14.89
CA VAL A 85 -10.81 0.71 14.46
C VAL A 85 -12.08 0.82 13.62
N ASN A 86 -13.09 1.58 14.06
CA ASN A 86 -14.31 1.76 13.27
C ASN A 86 -14.04 2.37 11.90
N TYR A 87 -13.13 3.33 11.83
CA TYR A 87 -12.70 3.92 10.57
C TYR A 87 -11.97 2.91 9.67
N LEU A 88 -11.08 2.08 10.22
CA LEU A 88 -10.43 1.02 9.44
C LEU A 88 -11.41 -0.04 8.96
N MET A 89 -12.44 -0.36 9.75
CA MET A 89 -13.48 -1.30 9.36
C MET A 89 -14.31 -0.84 8.14
N THR A 90 -14.29 0.45 7.79
CA THR A 90 -14.97 0.98 6.60
C THR A 90 -14.02 1.32 5.45
N SER A 91 -12.77 1.68 5.76
CA SER A 91 -11.82 2.22 4.78
C SER A 91 -10.69 1.26 4.39
N PHE A 92 -10.41 0.23 5.18
CA PHE A 92 -9.23 -0.62 5.02
C PHE A 92 -9.51 -1.86 4.15
N HIS A 93 -9.98 -1.61 2.93
CA HIS A 93 -10.44 -2.62 1.98
C HIS A 93 -9.84 -2.41 0.57
N GLN A 94 -10.12 -3.30 -0.40
CA GLN A 94 -9.40 -3.33 -1.69
C GLN A 94 -9.60 -2.11 -2.59
N GLY A 95 -10.65 -1.31 -2.36
CA GLY A 95 -10.91 -0.04 -3.04
C GLY A 95 -10.71 1.20 -2.16
N GLY A 96 -10.21 0.99 -0.94
CA GLY A 96 -9.93 2.04 0.03
C GLY A 96 -8.43 2.18 0.29
N LEU A 97 -8.05 2.25 1.56
CA LEU A 97 -6.69 2.53 2.00
C LEU A 97 -5.65 1.46 1.66
N LEU A 98 -6.05 0.21 1.41
CA LEU A 98 -5.10 -0.86 1.11
C LEU A 98 -4.46 -0.71 -0.27
N HIS A 99 -5.20 -0.17 -1.24
CA HIS A 99 -4.79 -0.14 -2.65
C HIS A 99 -4.95 1.25 -3.29
N PRO A 100 -4.35 2.32 -2.72
CA PRO A 100 -4.53 3.69 -3.20
C PRO A 100 -4.04 3.93 -4.63
N VAL A 101 -3.10 3.12 -5.13
CA VAL A 101 -2.52 3.23 -6.47
C VAL A 101 -3.31 2.40 -7.47
N SER A 102 -3.48 1.10 -7.20
CA SER A 102 -4.10 0.21 -8.17
C SER A 102 -5.58 0.54 -8.39
N ALA A 103 -6.29 0.99 -7.34
CA ALA A 103 -7.66 1.49 -7.46
C ALA A 103 -7.74 2.74 -8.34
N SER A 104 -6.87 3.74 -8.11
CA SER A 104 -6.84 4.94 -8.95
C SER A 104 -6.40 4.66 -10.39
N MET A 105 -5.47 3.72 -10.61
CA MET A 105 -5.05 3.33 -11.96
C MET A 105 -6.20 2.70 -12.75
N TYR A 106 -7.03 1.88 -12.12
CA TYR A 106 -8.21 1.31 -12.76
C TYR A 106 -9.10 2.41 -13.34
N HIS A 107 -9.36 3.49 -12.59
CA HIS A 107 -10.16 4.62 -13.07
C HIS A 107 -9.52 5.38 -14.25
N VAL A 108 -8.18 5.50 -14.27
CA VAL A 108 -7.46 6.19 -15.36
C VAL A 108 -7.57 5.43 -16.68
N PHE A 109 -7.40 4.11 -16.65
CA PHE A 109 -7.30 3.32 -17.88
C PHE A 109 -8.63 2.74 -18.35
N ASN A 110 -9.57 2.43 -17.44
CA ASN A 110 -10.85 1.84 -17.81
C ASN A 110 -11.67 2.75 -18.74
N GLY A 111 -11.51 4.08 -18.62
CA GLY A 111 -12.13 5.05 -19.54
C GLY A 111 -11.54 5.09 -20.95
N SER A 112 -10.45 4.36 -21.20
CA SER A 112 -9.74 4.29 -22.48
C SER A 112 -9.80 2.90 -23.12
N GLY A 113 -10.68 2.01 -22.62
CA GLY A 113 -10.78 0.63 -23.13
C GLY A 113 -9.55 -0.22 -22.82
N ILE A 114 -8.78 0.13 -21.78
CA ILE A 114 -7.55 -0.54 -21.40
C ILE A 114 -7.63 -0.90 -19.91
N GLY A 115 -7.24 -2.12 -19.56
CA GLY A 115 -7.19 -2.57 -18.17
C GLY A 115 -5.90 -3.32 -17.87
N PRO A 116 -5.38 -3.29 -16.63
CA PRO A 116 -4.33 -4.23 -16.23
C PRO A 116 -4.77 -5.66 -16.53
N SER A 117 -3.85 -6.51 -17.00
CA SER A 117 -4.14 -7.93 -17.23
C SER A 117 -4.72 -8.56 -15.97
N ALA A 118 -5.73 -9.44 -16.08
CA ALA A 118 -6.28 -10.14 -14.92
C ALA A 118 -5.34 -11.23 -14.35
N LYS A 119 -4.26 -11.55 -15.07
CA LYS A 119 -3.30 -12.57 -14.68
C LYS A 119 -2.38 -12.06 -13.57
N ALA A 120 -2.20 -12.85 -12.53
CA ALA A 120 -1.37 -12.48 -11.39
C ALA A 120 0.10 -12.28 -11.79
N GLU A 121 0.65 -13.10 -12.70
CA GLU A 121 2.05 -12.97 -13.14
C GLU A 121 2.38 -11.66 -13.88
N ASP A 122 1.35 -11.03 -14.45
CA ASP A 122 1.44 -9.77 -15.20
C ASP A 122 1.35 -8.54 -14.28
N ASN A 123 1.12 -8.73 -12.98
CA ASN A 123 0.93 -7.67 -12.01
C ASN A 123 1.70 -7.98 -10.73
N ASP A 124 2.55 -7.06 -10.29
CA ASP A 124 3.17 -7.14 -8.98
C ASP A 124 2.59 -6.04 -8.09
N LYS A 125 2.11 -6.43 -6.92
CA LYS A 125 1.54 -5.53 -5.92
C LYS A 125 2.22 -5.80 -4.58
N GLN A 126 2.66 -4.73 -3.94
CA GLN A 126 3.22 -4.76 -2.60
C GLN A 126 2.53 -3.70 -1.74
N VAL A 127 2.16 -4.07 -0.51
CA VAL A 127 1.57 -3.16 0.48
C VAL A 127 2.46 -3.14 1.72
N ASN A 128 2.88 -1.96 2.14
CA ASN A 128 3.71 -1.78 3.33
C ASN A 128 3.02 -0.84 4.31
N ILE A 129 2.89 -1.26 5.56
CA ILE A 129 2.30 -0.48 6.64
C ILE A 129 3.38 -0.23 7.70
N LEU A 130 3.50 1.02 8.14
CA LEU A 130 4.38 1.43 9.23
C LEU A 130 3.54 2.07 10.33
N THR A 131 3.51 1.46 11.51
CA THR A 131 2.75 1.98 12.66
C THR A 131 3.43 3.20 13.26
N THR A 132 2.63 4.05 13.91
CA THR A 132 3.13 5.26 14.57
C THR A 132 2.29 5.57 15.82
N PRO A 133 2.81 6.36 16.77
CA PRO A 133 2.05 6.80 17.95
C PRO A 133 0.75 7.57 17.66
N THR A 134 0.55 8.01 16.42
CA THR A 134 -0.60 8.83 16.03
C THR A 134 -1.48 8.17 14.96
N GLY A 135 -1.18 6.94 14.56
CA GLY A 135 -1.84 6.25 13.45
C GLY A 135 -0.84 5.37 12.69
N PHE A 136 -0.82 5.43 11.36
CA PHE A 136 0.11 4.64 10.54
C PHE A 136 0.37 5.28 9.19
N LYS A 137 1.43 4.83 8.52
CA LYS A 137 1.66 5.08 7.08
C LYS A 137 1.35 3.82 6.31
N ILE A 138 0.74 3.95 5.15
CA ILE A 138 0.53 2.85 4.21
C ILE A 138 1.09 3.23 2.84
N GLN A 139 1.87 2.34 2.26
CA GLN A 139 2.44 2.45 0.93
C GLN A 139 1.95 1.30 0.07
N GLU A 140 1.46 1.60 -1.13
CA GLU A 140 1.29 0.60 -2.17
C GLU A 140 2.33 0.86 -3.27
N ILE A 141 3.00 -0.20 -3.70
CA ILE A 141 3.84 -0.23 -4.90
C ILE A 141 3.14 -1.19 -5.87
N TYR A 142 2.79 -0.70 -7.06
CA TYR A 142 2.06 -1.46 -8.06
C TYR A 142 2.77 -1.41 -9.41
N THR A 143 3.07 -2.58 -9.96
CA THR A 143 3.74 -2.75 -11.25
C THR A 143 2.84 -3.54 -12.18
N VAL A 144 2.48 -2.96 -13.31
CA VAL A 144 1.72 -3.60 -14.39
C VAL A 144 2.69 -3.92 -15.52
N LYS A 145 2.91 -5.21 -15.78
CA LYS A 145 3.76 -5.68 -16.87
C LYS A 145 3.00 -5.73 -18.19
N LYS A 146 1.71 -6.02 -18.15
CA LYS A 146 0.86 -6.10 -19.35
C LYS A 146 -0.51 -5.50 -19.09
N PHE A 147 -1.01 -4.76 -20.06
CA PHE A 147 -2.41 -4.37 -20.14
C PHE A 147 -3.14 -5.21 -21.18
N THR A 148 -4.44 -5.38 -21.00
CA THR A 148 -5.36 -5.98 -21.97
C THR A 148 -6.28 -4.90 -22.53
N LEU A 149 -6.60 -5.03 -23.82
CA LEU A 149 -7.61 -4.21 -24.47
C LEU A 149 -9.01 -4.77 -24.21
N ASP A 150 -9.97 -3.87 -24.00
CA ASP A 150 -11.39 -4.21 -24.10
C ASP A 150 -11.67 -4.65 -25.55
N PRO A 151 -12.43 -5.73 -25.78
CA PRO A 151 -12.87 -6.10 -27.13
C PRO A 151 -13.61 -4.99 -27.89
N ASN A 152 -14.12 -3.98 -27.18
CA ASN A 152 -14.79 -2.80 -27.72
C ASN A 152 -13.92 -1.53 -27.67
N ALA A 153 -12.60 -1.68 -27.52
CA ALA A 153 -11.66 -0.57 -27.65
C ALA A 153 -11.72 0.02 -29.08
N GLU A 154 -11.18 1.22 -29.26
CA GLU A 154 -11.12 1.89 -30.57
C GLU A 154 -10.38 1.00 -31.60
N ASP A 155 -10.87 0.99 -32.85
CA ASP A 155 -10.37 0.09 -33.91
C ASP A 155 -8.86 0.24 -34.15
N ASP A 156 -8.33 1.46 -34.00
CA ASP A 156 -6.91 1.77 -34.15
C ASP A 156 -6.04 1.13 -33.04
N LEU A 157 -6.57 0.99 -31.82
CA LEU A 157 -5.93 0.27 -30.73
C LEU A 157 -5.92 -1.23 -31.00
N LEU A 158 -7.03 -1.77 -31.50
CA LEU A 158 -7.15 -3.19 -31.84
C LEU A 158 -6.20 -3.58 -32.98
N GLU A 159 -6.06 -2.73 -34.01
CA GLU A 159 -5.10 -2.92 -35.11
C GLU A 159 -3.65 -2.78 -34.64
N LYS A 160 -3.36 -1.83 -33.75
CA LYS A 160 -2.01 -1.64 -33.22
C LYS A 160 -1.55 -2.81 -32.34
N TYR A 161 -2.48 -3.43 -31.62
CA TYR A 161 -2.22 -4.53 -30.69
C TYR A 161 -3.07 -5.74 -31.05
N ASP A 162 -2.78 -6.36 -32.20
CA ASP A 162 -3.52 -7.51 -32.77
C ASP A 162 -3.74 -8.70 -31.81
N ASN A 163 -2.94 -8.82 -30.74
CA ASN A 163 -3.08 -9.86 -29.71
C ASN A 163 -3.94 -9.41 -28.51
N GLY A 164 -4.54 -8.23 -28.57
CA GLY A 164 -5.32 -7.59 -27.51
C GLY A 164 -4.50 -7.21 -26.28
N ARG A 165 -3.17 -7.06 -26.40
CA ARG A 165 -2.26 -6.81 -25.27
C ARG A 165 -1.28 -5.68 -25.54
N ILE A 166 -1.09 -4.86 -24.52
CA ILE A 166 -0.05 -3.83 -24.50
C ILE A 166 1.07 -4.32 -23.59
N GLU A 167 2.25 -4.48 -24.17
CA GLU A 167 3.46 -4.97 -23.50
C GLU A 167 4.51 -3.84 -23.34
N PRO A 168 5.54 -4.02 -22.50
CA PRO A 168 6.57 -3.01 -22.30
C PRO A 168 7.34 -2.73 -23.60
N ASP A 169 7.74 -1.48 -23.80
CA ASP A 169 8.64 -1.13 -24.89
C ASP A 169 10.01 -1.78 -24.70
N LYS A 170 10.74 -1.95 -25.80
CA LYS A 170 12.05 -2.60 -25.79
C LYS A 170 13.00 -1.95 -24.78
N GLY A 171 13.49 -2.74 -23.84
CA GLY A 171 14.42 -2.30 -22.79
C GLY A 171 13.75 -2.07 -21.43
N ASN A 172 12.42 -2.13 -21.36
CA ASN A 172 11.66 -2.08 -20.12
C ASN A 172 11.09 -3.46 -19.76
N ASP A 173 10.84 -3.68 -18.47
CA ASP A 173 10.22 -4.89 -17.91
C ASP A 173 8.80 -4.66 -17.38
N PHE A 174 8.28 -3.43 -17.46
CA PHE A 174 6.92 -3.05 -17.07
C PHE A 174 6.31 -2.05 -18.06
N CYS A 175 4.98 -2.04 -18.16
CA CYS A 175 4.25 -0.96 -18.86
C CYS A 175 4.11 0.25 -17.93
N VAL A 176 3.73 0.01 -16.67
CA VAL A 176 3.62 1.05 -15.63
C VAL A 176 4.16 0.51 -14.31
N LYS A 177 4.87 1.36 -13.58
CA LYS A 177 5.20 1.14 -12.18
C LYS A 177 4.87 2.40 -11.40
N ALA A 178 4.00 2.28 -10.41
CA ALA A 178 3.53 3.41 -9.62
C ALA A 178 3.59 3.09 -8.12
N GLN A 179 3.59 4.14 -7.31
CA GLN A 179 3.42 4.01 -5.87
C GLN A 179 2.70 5.23 -5.29
N ALA A 180 2.17 5.05 -4.09
CA ALA A 180 1.72 6.14 -3.23
C ALA A 180 1.97 5.77 -1.78
N THR A 181 2.25 6.77 -0.95
CA THR A 181 2.34 6.64 0.51
C THR A 181 1.36 7.60 1.16
N LEU A 182 0.40 7.05 1.89
CA LEU A 182 -0.56 7.79 2.69
C LEU A 182 -0.13 7.77 4.16
N ASN A 183 -0.22 8.91 4.82
CA ASN A 183 -0.12 9.02 6.27
C ASN A 183 -1.53 9.16 6.83
N VAL A 184 -1.95 8.18 7.65
CA VAL A 184 -3.24 8.15 8.31
C VAL A 184 -3.03 8.46 9.79
N SER A 185 -3.60 9.56 10.25
CA SER A 185 -3.46 10.07 11.62
C SER A 185 -4.82 10.12 12.30
N PHE A 186 -4.87 9.82 13.60
CA PHE A 186 -6.07 9.89 14.46
C PHE A 186 -5.90 10.88 15.61
N LYS A 187 -5.06 11.91 15.45
CA LYS A 187 -4.87 12.97 16.44
C LYS A 187 -6.20 13.63 16.79
N GLU A 188 -6.40 13.89 18.07
CA GLU A 188 -7.60 14.57 18.60
C GLU A 188 -8.92 13.83 18.24
N GLY A 189 -8.87 12.51 18.09
CA GLY A 189 -10.06 11.72 17.73
C GLY A 189 -10.61 12.07 16.35
N LYS A 190 -9.76 12.51 15.41
CA LYS A 190 -10.17 12.77 14.02
C LYS A 190 -9.19 12.12 13.07
N GLU A 191 -9.75 11.39 12.11
CA GLU A 191 -8.99 10.85 11.01
C GLU A 191 -8.50 11.98 10.10
N ARG A 192 -7.24 11.89 9.69
CA ARG A 192 -6.64 12.73 8.67
C ARG A 192 -5.77 11.85 7.78
N ILE A 193 -5.96 11.99 6.48
CA ILE A 193 -5.17 11.30 5.48
C ILE A 193 -4.39 12.35 4.69
N ASP A 194 -3.07 12.22 4.67
CA ASP A 194 -2.19 13.03 3.84
C ASP A 194 -1.40 12.13 2.89
N MET A 195 -1.45 12.42 1.59
CA MET A 195 -0.54 11.77 0.64
C MET A 195 0.85 12.39 0.78
N THR A 196 1.80 11.60 1.28
CA THR A 196 3.17 12.06 1.57
C THR A 196 4.13 11.82 0.42
N SER A 197 3.85 10.82 -0.42
CA SER A 197 4.59 10.58 -1.65
C SER A 197 3.69 9.92 -2.68
N ALA A 198 3.93 10.20 -3.94
CA ALA A 198 3.33 9.47 -5.06
C ALA A 198 4.28 9.57 -6.24
N HIS A 199 4.49 8.44 -6.92
CA HIS A 199 5.43 8.39 -8.03
C HIS A 199 4.93 7.43 -9.11
N ILE A 200 5.31 7.69 -10.35
CA ILE A 200 4.99 6.83 -11.49
C ILE A 200 6.15 6.77 -12.49
N SER A 201 6.25 5.63 -13.14
CA SER A 201 7.19 5.29 -14.18
C SER A 201 6.43 4.61 -15.31
N TYR A 202 6.76 4.97 -16.55
CA TYR A 202 6.18 4.39 -17.75
C TYR A 202 7.27 3.65 -18.50
N GLY A 203 7.02 2.38 -18.82
CA GLY A 203 7.87 1.61 -19.72
C GLY A 203 7.18 1.29 -21.05
N ASN A 204 6.01 1.89 -21.30
CA ASN A 204 5.33 1.88 -22.60
C ASN A 204 4.86 3.31 -22.95
N ASP A 205 5.28 3.82 -24.11
CA ASP A 205 5.01 5.19 -24.59
C ASP A 205 3.51 5.45 -24.79
N HIS A 206 2.76 4.46 -25.26
CA HIS A 206 1.32 4.60 -25.46
C HIS A 206 0.59 4.71 -24.12
N ILE A 207 0.93 3.87 -23.14
CA ILE A 207 0.41 3.98 -21.78
C ILE A 207 0.77 5.33 -21.15
N GLN A 208 2.00 5.82 -21.37
CA GLN A 208 2.39 7.16 -20.95
C GLN A 208 1.51 8.25 -21.57
N SER A 209 1.21 8.15 -22.87
CA SER A 209 0.39 9.15 -23.57
C SER A 209 -1.03 9.29 -23.01
N ILE A 210 -1.60 8.19 -22.50
CA ILE A 210 -2.93 8.15 -21.90
C ILE A 210 -2.91 8.74 -20.48
N ALA A 211 -1.95 8.29 -19.66
CA ALA A 211 -1.90 8.62 -18.24
C ALA A 211 -1.25 9.98 -17.97
N ASP A 212 -0.22 10.37 -18.73
CA ASP A 212 0.57 11.57 -18.50
C ASP A 212 0.09 12.76 -19.35
N LYS A 213 -1.03 13.35 -18.89
CA LYS A 213 -1.66 14.53 -19.51
C LYS A 213 -0.94 15.85 -19.21
N ARG A 214 0.25 15.82 -18.59
CA ARG A 214 1.00 17.05 -18.28
C ARG A 214 1.50 17.76 -19.54
N GLY A 215 1.65 19.08 -19.43
CA GLY A 215 2.42 19.87 -20.39
C GLY A 215 3.91 19.54 -20.37
N TRP A 216 4.59 19.78 -21.50
CA TRP A 216 6.00 19.45 -21.72
C TRP A 216 6.97 20.05 -20.68
N PHE A 217 6.68 21.25 -20.19
CA PHE A 217 7.52 21.95 -19.21
C PHE A 217 7.52 21.25 -17.83
N THR A 218 6.37 20.73 -17.40
CA THR A 218 6.25 19.94 -16.16
C THR A 218 6.98 18.61 -16.28
N LYS A 219 6.92 17.97 -17.47
CA LYS A 219 7.68 16.74 -17.77
C LYS A 219 9.20 16.98 -17.70
N PHE A 220 9.68 18.11 -18.22
CA PHE A 220 11.09 18.50 -18.19
C PHE A 220 11.61 18.79 -16.76
N VAL A 221 10.83 19.49 -15.93
CA VAL A 221 11.21 19.76 -14.53
C VAL A 221 11.34 18.46 -13.73
N ASP A 222 10.42 17.51 -13.90
CA ASP A 222 10.50 16.23 -13.18
C ASP A 222 11.60 15.31 -13.75
N TYR A 223 11.90 15.38 -15.05
CA TYR A 223 13.08 14.74 -15.63
C TYR A 223 14.38 15.26 -15.01
N MET A 224 14.51 16.58 -14.81
CA MET A 224 15.67 17.16 -14.13
C MET A 224 15.76 16.73 -12.66
N LYS A 225 14.63 16.61 -11.95
CA LYS A 225 14.60 16.07 -10.58
C LYS A 225 15.01 14.59 -10.51
N ASN A 226 14.66 13.76 -11.51
CA ASN A 226 15.17 12.38 -11.60
C ASN A 226 16.69 12.33 -11.76
N LEU A 227 17.25 13.21 -12.60
CA LEU A 227 18.68 13.26 -12.90
C LEU A 227 19.53 13.53 -11.66
N PHE A 228 18.96 14.19 -10.65
CA PHE A 228 19.60 14.43 -9.35
C PHE A 228 19.17 13.45 -8.24
N ASN A 229 18.62 12.28 -8.57
CA ASN A 229 18.11 11.27 -7.62
C ASN A 229 17.02 11.77 -6.64
N ALA A 230 16.40 12.92 -6.90
CA ALA A 230 15.37 13.49 -6.03
C ALA A 230 14.00 12.77 -6.14
N ASN A 231 13.85 11.85 -7.10
CA ASN A 231 12.65 11.01 -7.31
C ASN A 231 12.94 9.53 -6.97
N THR A 232 13.67 9.33 -5.89
CA THR A 232 13.82 8.01 -5.26
C THR A 232 12.86 7.93 -4.09
N ALA A 233 12.24 6.77 -3.92
CA ALA A 233 11.38 6.54 -2.78
C ALA A 233 11.89 5.41 -1.91
N LYS A 234 11.78 5.67 -0.61
CA LYS A 234 12.10 4.69 0.42
C LYS A 234 11.02 3.62 0.43
N ASP A 235 11.43 2.38 0.25
CA ASP A 235 10.59 1.22 0.48
C ASP A 235 10.38 1.06 2.00
N LEU A 236 9.11 1.10 2.44
CA LEU A 236 8.76 0.98 3.85
C LEU A 236 8.83 -0.47 4.38
N SER A 237 9.04 -1.47 3.53
CA SER A 237 9.17 -2.87 3.95
C SER A 237 10.46 -3.19 4.71
N ILE A 238 11.49 -2.35 4.57
CA ILE A 238 12.80 -2.60 5.15
C ILE A 238 12.83 -2.00 6.56
N LYS A 239 13.09 -2.84 7.57
CA LYS A 239 13.40 -2.37 8.92
C LYS A 239 14.58 -1.41 8.83
N ASP A 240 14.38 -0.15 9.21
CA ASP A 240 15.49 0.68 9.66
C ASP A 240 16.09 -0.04 10.89
N ASP A 241 17.21 -0.74 10.69
CA ASP A 241 17.90 -1.53 11.72
C ASP A 241 18.36 -0.68 12.93
N ASP A 242 18.14 0.64 12.92
CA ASP A 242 18.75 1.57 13.88
C ASP A 242 17.82 2.24 14.90
N LYS A 243 16.49 2.00 14.92
CA LYS A 243 15.63 2.63 15.95
C LYS A 243 14.58 1.77 16.65
N LEU A 244 14.01 0.75 16.01
CA LEU A 244 12.90 -0.01 16.63
C LEU A 244 13.36 -1.06 17.66
N THR A 245 14.60 -1.55 17.60
CA THR A 245 15.11 -2.58 18.52
C THR A 245 15.50 -2.08 19.90
N LYS A 246 15.73 -0.77 20.09
CA LYS A 246 16.07 -0.20 21.41
C LYS A 246 14.84 0.06 22.28
N GLU A 247 13.72 0.47 21.70
CA GLU A 247 12.47 0.68 22.47
C GLU A 247 11.69 -0.63 22.66
N HIS A 248 11.69 -1.53 21.67
CA HIS A 248 10.94 -2.79 21.75
C HIS A 248 11.50 -3.79 22.78
N LYS A 249 12.82 -3.76 23.07
CA LYS A 249 13.42 -4.57 24.14
C LYS A 249 13.30 -3.95 25.53
N SER A 250 13.05 -2.65 25.64
CA SER A 250 12.86 -1.97 26.92
C SER A 250 11.47 -2.26 27.47
N GLY A 251 10.43 -2.15 26.64
CA GLY A 251 9.04 -2.34 27.08
C GLY A 251 8.67 -3.78 27.46
N MET A 252 9.25 -4.80 26.80
CA MET A 252 8.94 -6.20 27.13
C MET A 252 9.71 -6.73 28.35
N LYS A 253 10.79 -6.07 28.79
CA LYS A 253 11.49 -6.45 30.03
C LYS A 253 10.74 -5.98 31.26
N ASP A 254 10.22 -4.75 31.23
CA ASP A 254 9.57 -4.14 32.39
C ASP A 254 8.24 -4.84 32.72
N GLU A 255 7.52 -5.35 31.73
CA GLU A 255 6.24 -6.07 31.95
C GLU A 255 6.42 -7.52 32.46
N GLN A 256 7.61 -8.10 32.30
CA GLN A 256 7.94 -9.44 32.78
C GLN A 256 8.49 -9.40 34.21
N GLU A 257 9.30 -8.38 34.56
CA GLU A 257 9.80 -8.17 35.93
C GLU A 257 8.68 -7.79 36.92
N ASP A 258 7.65 -7.05 36.49
CA ASP A 258 6.52 -6.71 37.36
C ASP A 258 5.60 -7.91 37.67
N LYS A 259 5.48 -8.89 36.76
CA LYS A 259 4.68 -10.11 36.99
C LYS A 259 5.39 -11.09 37.93
N ASP A 260 6.72 -11.14 37.88
CA ASP A 260 7.54 -11.97 38.77
C ASP A 260 7.65 -11.35 40.19
N ALA A 261 7.58 -10.02 40.32
CA ALA A 261 7.57 -9.34 41.62
C ALA A 261 6.24 -9.51 42.39
N ILE A 262 5.10 -9.60 41.70
CA ILE A 262 3.78 -9.75 42.32
C ILE A 262 3.55 -11.18 42.84
N THR A 263 4.11 -12.19 42.17
CA THR A 263 3.96 -13.60 42.58
C THR A 263 4.81 -13.97 43.81
N HIS A 264 5.88 -13.22 44.11
CA HIS A 264 6.72 -13.48 45.28
C HIS A 264 6.24 -12.85 46.60
N ARG A 265 5.25 -11.94 46.58
CA ARG A 265 4.75 -11.25 47.79
C ARG A 265 3.49 -11.83 48.42
N MET A 266 2.85 -12.83 47.80
CA MET A 266 1.64 -13.47 48.33
C MET A 266 1.87 -14.85 48.96
N GLY A 267 3.13 -15.29 49.08
CA GLY A 267 3.51 -16.54 49.72
C GLY A 267 4.54 -16.31 50.82
N SER A 268 4.15 -15.68 51.93
CA SER A 268 4.90 -15.62 53.19
C SER A 268 3.95 -15.42 54.35
#